data_AF-A0A8X6KBC2-F1
#
_entry.id   AF-A0A8X6KBC2-F1
#
_cell.length_a   1.000
_cell.length_b   1.000
_cell.length_c   1.000
_cell.angle_alpha   90.00
_cell.angle_beta   90.00
_cell.angle_gamma   90.00
#
_symmetry.space_group_name_H-M   'P 1'
#
loop_
_entity.id
_entity.type
_entity.pdbx_description
1 polymer ?
#
loop_
_entity_poly.entity_id
_entity_poly.type
_entity_poly.pdbx_seq_one_letter_code
_entity_poly.pdbx_strand_id
1 'polypeptide(L)'
;MIILPSSYIGSPRHMQEYAQDAMAYVRYYGRPDLFITFTCNPAWDEIQQLLLPGQSQVDRHDITARVFRQKLKSLMDFIVKYEVFGSVRCWMYSVEWQKRGLPHAHILIWLYNKITSDEIDDVISAEIPRADVDKDLHAVIIKNMIHGPCGTLNPNSPCMVDGKCSKKYPRAFTANTITGDDGYPRIGDDQLKMVGIRQLYTCKMVLLKLTTVGWFHIHLCYQKRTEHT
;
A
#
# COMPACT_ATOMS: atom_id res chain seq x y z
N MET A 1 32.79 -19.56 5.99
CA MET A 1 31.35 -19.21 5.98
C MET A 1 31.09 -18.24 7.11
N ILE A 2 30.68 -17.01 6.81
CA ILE A 2 30.35 -16.00 7.83
C ILE A 2 28.86 -16.16 8.16
N ILE A 3 28.52 -16.36 9.44
CA ILE A 3 27.13 -16.45 9.89
C ILE A 3 26.79 -15.14 10.59
N LEU A 4 25.88 -14.36 10.02
CA LEU A 4 25.43 -13.10 10.61
C LEU A 4 24.46 -13.36 11.79
N PRO A 5 24.56 -12.59 12.88
CA PRO A 5 23.63 -12.70 14.01
C PRO A 5 22.23 -12.17 13.64
N SER A 6 21.23 -12.47 14.47
CA SER A 6 19.86 -11.95 14.29
C SER A 6 19.75 -10.44 14.54
N SER A 7 20.69 -9.84 15.26
CA SER A 7 20.80 -8.38 15.38
C SER A 7 21.16 -7.68 14.08
N TYR A 8 21.65 -8.41 13.06
CA TYR A 8 21.91 -7.85 11.75
C TYR A 8 20.63 -7.84 10.90
N ILE A 9 20.09 -6.64 10.67
CA ILE A 9 18.85 -6.44 9.90
C ILE A 9 18.99 -7.05 8.50
N GLY A 10 18.04 -7.91 8.13
CA GLY A 10 18.02 -8.59 6.83
C GLY A 10 18.87 -9.87 6.75
N SER A 11 19.54 -10.27 7.83
CA SER A 11 20.18 -11.59 7.88
C SER A 11 19.15 -12.72 7.86
N PRO A 12 19.52 -13.95 7.45
CA PRO A 12 18.62 -15.10 7.52
C PRO A 12 18.05 -15.33 8.92
N ARG A 13 18.85 -15.12 9.97
CA ARG A 13 18.41 -15.26 11.37
C ARG A 13 17.45 -14.16 11.78
N HIS A 14 17.73 -12.91 11.40
CA HIS A 14 16.82 -11.78 11.64
C HIS A 14 15.46 -12.01 10.98
N MET A 15 15.46 -12.43 9.71
CA MET A 15 14.23 -12.72 8.97
C MET A 15 13.45 -13.88 9.59
N GLN A 16 14.15 -14.93 10.05
CA GLN A 16 13.53 -16.07 10.71
C GLN A 16 12.90 -15.69 12.06
N GLU A 17 13.58 -14.91 12.89
CA GLU A 17 13.03 -14.40 14.15
C GLU A 17 11.81 -13.49 13.91
N TYR A 18 11.90 -12.55 12.96
CA TYR A 18 10.76 -11.70 12.59
C TYR A 18 9.54 -12.51 12.12
N ALA A 19 9.77 -13.57 11.34
CA ALA A 19 8.70 -14.46 10.91
C ALA A 19 8.10 -15.24 12.10
N GLN A 20 8.93 -15.69 13.04
CA GLN A 20 8.46 -16.37 14.26
C GLN A 20 7.64 -15.42 15.15
N ASP A 21 8.08 -14.18 15.31
CA ASP A 21 7.34 -13.14 16.05
C ASP A 21 5.98 -12.87 15.38
N ALA A 22 5.94 -12.73 14.06
CA ALA A 22 4.69 -12.55 13.32
C ALA A 22 3.73 -13.71 13.54
N MET A 23 4.24 -14.95 13.50
CA MET A 23 3.45 -16.14 13.77
C MET A 23 2.99 -16.20 15.23
N ALA A 24 3.78 -15.73 16.19
CA ALA A 24 3.38 -15.65 17.60
C ALA A 24 2.22 -14.67 17.79
N TYR A 25 2.27 -13.50 17.15
CA TYR A 25 1.18 -12.53 17.15
C TYR A 25 -0.08 -13.12 16.53
N VAL A 26 0.03 -13.76 15.36
CA VAL A 26 -1.12 -14.40 14.71
C VAL A 26 -1.72 -15.52 15.56
N ARG A 27 -0.90 -16.31 16.26
CA ARG A 27 -1.37 -17.36 17.16
C ARG A 27 -2.10 -16.81 18.38
N TYR A 28 -1.61 -15.70 18.95
CA TYR A 28 -2.15 -15.14 20.19
C TYR A 28 -3.35 -14.20 19.95
N TYR A 29 -3.27 -13.34 18.93
CA TYR A 29 -4.29 -12.33 18.61
C TYR A 29 -5.21 -12.73 17.46
N GLY A 30 -4.94 -13.84 16.79
CA GLY A 30 -5.63 -14.24 15.56
C GLY A 30 -5.11 -13.47 14.34
N ARG A 31 -5.85 -13.52 13.25
CA ARG A 31 -5.52 -12.79 12.01
C ARG A 31 -5.53 -11.27 12.26
N PRO A 32 -4.58 -10.50 11.68
CA PRO A 32 -4.62 -9.04 11.70
C PRO A 32 -5.88 -8.50 11.00
N ASP A 33 -6.36 -7.37 11.49
CA ASP A 33 -7.54 -6.68 10.94
C ASP A 33 -7.15 -5.84 9.73
N LEU A 34 -5.98 -5.19 9.78
CA LEU A 34 -5.45 -4.35 8.70
C LEU A 34 -4.09 -4.88 8.20
N PHE A 35 -3.87 -4.80 6.88
CA PHE A 35 -2.61 -5.20 6.23
C PHE A 35 -2.10 -4.06 5.35
N ILE A 36 -1.41 -3.07 5.89
CA ILE A 36 -1.07 -1.82 5.19
C ILE A 36 0.30 -1.95 4.50
N THR A 37 0.43 -1.49 3.24
CA THR A 37 1.74 -1.49 2.55
C THR A 37 2.17 -0.08 2.23
N PHE A 38 3.13 0.48 2.96
CA PHE A 38 3.63 1.84 2.76
C PHE A 38 4.86 1.84 1.84
N THR A 39 4.82 2.54 0.71
CA THR A 39 5.91 2.53 -0.28
C THR A 39 6.55 3.91 -0.41
N CYS A 40 7.88 3.97 -0.46
CA CYS A 40 8.61 5.21 -0.68
C CYS A 40 8.31 5.82 -2.04
N ASN A 41 8.07 7.14 -2.07
CA ASN A 41 7.97 7.90 -3.31
C ASN A 41 9.24 8.74 -3.51
N PRO A 42 10.05 8.47 -4.54
CA PRO A 42 11.28 9.23 -4.77
C PRO A 42 11.01 10.71 -5.13
N ALA A 43 9.80 11.03 -5.62
CA ALA A 43 9.39 12.38 -5.97
C ALA A 43 8.91 13.22 -4.76
N TRP A 44 9.11 12.75 -3.53
CA TRP A 44 8.88 13.57 -2.34
C TRP A 44 9.82 14.77 -2.32
N ASP A 45 9.26 15.96 -2.04
CA ASP A 45 10.02 17.21 -2.04
C ASP A 45 11.18 17.16 -1.04
N GLU A 46 11.01 16.49 0.11
CA GLU A 46 12.08 16.35 1.10
C GLU A 46 13.26 15.52 0.60
N ILE A 47 13.03 14.62 -0.37
CA ILE A 47 14.12 13.91 -1.06
C ILE A 47 14.73 14.83 -2.12
N GLN A 48 13.89 15.38 -3.01
CA GLN A 48 14.33 16.16 -4.16
C GLN A 48 15.15 17.40 -3.75
N GLN A 49 14.76 18.09 -2.68
CA GLN A 49 15.46 19.28 -2.18
C GLN A 49 16.85 18.98 -1.59
N LEU A 50 17.11 17.73 -1.20
CA LEU A 50 18.39 17.31 -0.60
C LEU A 50 19.33 16.63 -1.61
N LEU A 51 18.89 16.42 -2.85
CA LEU A 51 19.72 15.90 -3.94
C LEU A 51 20.55 17.04 -4.55
N LEU A 52 21.84 16.79 -4.79
CA LEU A 52 22.69 17.72 -5.52
C LEU A 52 22.41 17.63 -7.04
N PRO A 53 22.74 18.67 -7.82
CA PRO A 53 22.61 18.63 -9.27
C PRO A 53 23.30 17.38 -9.86
N GLY A 54 22.57 16.61 -10.66
CA GLY A 54 23.05 15.37 -11.27
C GLY A 54 22.95 14.13 -10.37
N GLN A 55 22.56 14.25 -9.10
CA GLN A 55 22.27 13.10 -8.24
C GLN A 55 20.83 12.61 -8.42
N SER A 56 20.68 11.30 -8.28
CA SER A 56 19.41 10.62 -8.15
C SER A 56 19.24 10.03 -6.74
N GLN A 57 18.04 9.55 -6.43
CA GLN A 57 17.71 8.91 -5.16
C GLN A 57 18.52 7.64 -4.86
N VAL A 58 19.02 6.94 -5.89
CA VAL A 58 19.86 5.75 -5.75
C VAL A 58 21.27 6.15 -5.33
N ASP A 59 21.72 7.35 -5.71
CA ASP A 59 23.04 7.84 -5.29
C ASP A 59 23.04 8.25 -3.81
N ARG A 60 21.85 8.51 -3.25
CA ARG A 60 21.64 8.99 -1.87
C ARG A 60 20.60 8.16 -1.12
N HIS A 61 20.87 6.86 -0.97
CA HIS A 61 20.04 5.95 -0.18
C HIS A 61 19.86 6.40 1.28
N ASP A 62 20.82 7.12 1.85
CA ASP A 62 20.75 7.68 3.21
C ASP A 62 19.62 8.70 3.36
N ILE A 63 19.45 9.60 2.38
CA ILE A 63 18.36 10.58 2.35
C ILE A 63 17.02 9.85 2.21
N THR A 64 16.93 8.95 1.24
CA THR A 64 15.71 8.16 0.98
C THR A 64 15.28 7.38 2.23
N ALA A 65 16.20 6.69 2.89
CA ALA A 65 15.94 5.94 4.12
C ALA A 65 15.47 6.85 5.26
N ARG A 66 16.09 8.03 5.43
CA ARG A 66 15.74 9.00 6.47
C ARG A 66 14.36 9.60 6.27
N VAL A 67 14.04 10.03 5.06
CA VAL A 67 12.70 10.58 4.75
C VAL A 67 11.64 9.50 4.90
N PHE A 68 11.88 8.30 4.35
CA PHE A 68 10.95 7.18 4.50
C PHE A 68 10.68 6.82 5.96
N ARG A 69 11.72 6.72 6.80
CA ARG A 69 11.58 6.43 8.22
C ARG A 69 10.75 7.48 8.95
N GLN A 70 10.95 8.77 8.65
CA GLN A 70 10.17 9.85 9.26
C GLN A 70 8.70 9.78 8.87
N LYS A 71 8.40 9.57 7.58
CA LYS A 71 7.01 9.43 7.11
C LYS A 71 6.34 8.16 7.63
N LEU A 72 7.06 7.03 7.69
CA LEU A 72 6.56 5.79 8.29
C LEU A 72 6.25 5.99 9.78
N LYS A 73 7.12 6.68 10.53
CA LYS A 73 6.83 7.01 11.93
C LYS A 73 5.58 7.88 12.06
N SER A 74 5.44 8.90 11.20
CA SER A 74 4.25 9.74 11.20
C SER A 74 2.98 8.96 10.88
N LEU A 75 3.04 7.99 9.95
CA LEU A 75 1.93 7.09 9.64
C LEU A 75 1.56 6.22 10.85
N MET A 76 2.56 5.61 11.50
CA MET A 76 2.31 4.77 12.68
C MET A 76 1.74 5.57 13.84
N ASP A 77 2.24 6.79 14.07
CA ASP A 77 1.69 7.69 15.08
C ASP A 77 0.24 8.05 14.74
N PHE A 78 -0.06 8.37 13.48
CA PHE A 78 -1.43 8.63 13.01
C PHE A 78 -2.37 7.46 13.29
N ILE A 79 -1.98 6.24 12.93
CA ILE A 79 -2.80 5.04 13.13
C ILE A 79 -2.99 4.71 14.62
N VAL A 80 -1.90 4.71 15.39
CA VAL A 80 -1.88 4.14 16.75
C VAL A 80 -2.23 5.16 17.81
N LYS A 81 -1.74 6.41 17.70
CA LYS A 81 -1.97 7.44 18.74
C LYS A 81 -3.24 8.23 18.51
N TYR A 82 -3.58 8.49 17.25
CA TYR A 82 -4.82 9.17 16.90
C TYR A 82 -5.96 8.20 16.61
N GLU A 83 -5.71 6.89 16.74
CA GLU A 83 -6.71 5.81 16.70
C GLU A 83 -7.66 5.94 15.50
N VAL A 84 -7.11 6.24 14.32
CA VAL A 84 -7.90 6.59 13.12
C VAL A 84 -8.78 5.45 12.64
N PHE A 85 -8.38 4.21 12.91
CA PHE A 85 -9.17 3.00 12.64
C PHE A 85 -9.75 2.39 13.93
N GLY A 86 -9.78 3.15 15.02
CA GLY A 86 -10.07 2.66 16.37
C GLY A 86 -8.83 2.24 17.16
N SER A 87 -9.05 1.86 18.43
CA SER A 87 -7.98 1.54 19.36
C SER A 87 -7.16 0.32 18.92
N VAL A 88 -5.85 0.51 18.82
CA VAL A 88 -4.90 -0.53 18.39
C VAL A 88 -4.49 -1.38 19.58
N ARG A 89 -4.75 -2.69 19.49
CA ARG A 89 -4.34 -3.68 20.48
C ARG A 89 -2.87 -4.03 20.37
N CYS A 90 -2.42 -4.29 19.15
CA CYS A 90 -1.01 -4.50 18.84
C CYS A 90 -0.78 -4.27 17.34
N TRP A 91 0.48 -4.06 16.98
CA TRP A 91 0.89 -3.86 15.60
C TRP A 91 2.31 -4.38 15.40
N MET A 92 2.65 -4.68 14.16
CA MET A 92 4.03 -4.94 13.76
C MET A 92 4.24 -4.50 12.32
N TYR A 93 5.49 -4.23 11.93
CA TYR A 93 5.80 -4.02 10.52
C TYR A 93 7.19 -4.53 10.17
N SER A 94 7.37 -4.95 8.92
CA SER A 94 8.69 -5.17 8.32
C SER A 94 8.98 -4.04 7.34
N VAL A 95 10.27 -3.67 7.21
CA VAL A 95 10.74 -2.78 6.15
C VAL A 95 11.68 -3.58 5.26
N GLU A 96 11.41 -3.53 3.97
CA GLU A 96 12.15 -4.25 2.94
C GLU A 96 12.57 -3.27 1.84
N TRP A 97 13.67 -3.56 1.17
CA TRP A 97 14.14 -2.77 0.04
C TRP A 97 13.80 -3.49 -1.25
N GLN A 98 12.97 -2.87 -2.09
CA GLN A 98 12.63 -3.45 -3.39
C GLN A 98 13.86 -3.50 -4.28
N LYS A 99 13.83 -4.36 -5.32
CA LYS A 99 14.89 -4.49 -6.34
C LYS A 99 15.31 -3.15 -6.99
N ARG A 100 14.49 -2.10 -6.87
CA ARG A 100 14.74 -0.74 -7.37
C ARG A 100 15.37 0.19 -6.34
N GLY A 101 15.80 -0.32 -5.19
CA GLY A 101 16.50 0.44 -4.15
C GLY A 101 15.60 1.41 -3.36
N LEU A 102 14.28 1.20 -3.36
CA LEU A 102 13.34 1.99 -2.58
C LEU A 102 12.77 1.16 -1.42
N PRO A 103 12.66 1.73 -0.22
CA PRO A 103 12.08 1.03 0.90
C PRO A 103 10.55 0.94 0.79
N HIS A 104 10.01 -0.19 1.23
CA HIS A 104 8.59 -0.41 1.46
C HIS A 104 8.40 -1.05 2.83
N ALA A 105 7.27 -0.79 3.47
CA ALA A 105 6.88 -1.40 4.72
C ALA A 105 5.61 -2.22 4.56
N HIS A 106 5.58 -3.40 5.16
CA HIS A 106 4.37 -4.19 5.35
C HIS A 106 3.98 -4.09 6.83
N ILE A 107 2.79 -3.55 7.10
CA ILE A 107 2.31 -3.21 8.45
C ILE A 107 1.08 -4.07 8.75
N LEU A 108 1.11 -4.78 9.86
CA LEU A 108 0.00 -5.55 10.41
C LEU A 108 -0.55 -4.84 11.63
N ILE A 109 -1.88 -4.71 11.73
CA ILE A 109 -2.55 -4.06 12.87
C ILE A 109 -3.68 -4.94 13.35
N TRP A 110 -3.76 -5.10 14.68
CA TRP A 110 -4.88 -5.70 15.38
C TRP A 110 -5.58 -4.63 16.20
N LEU A 111 -6.89 -4.51 16.03
CA LEU A 111 -7.74 -3.57 16.73
C LEU A 111 -8.41 -4.25 17.91
N TYR A 112 -8.79 -3.48 18.94
CA TYR A 112 -9.67 -4.00 19.99
C TYR A 112 -11.06 -4.28 19.44
N ASN A 113 -11.59 -3.34 18.66
CA ASN A 113 -12.87 -3.47 17.96
C ASN A 113 -12.57 -3.67 16.47
N LYS A 114 -13.00 -4.80 15.92
CA LYS A 114 -12.75 -5.15 14.51
C LYS A 114 -13.68 -4.36 13.62
N ILE A 115 -13.16 -3.88 12.49
CA ILE A 115 -13.97 -3.29 11.42
C ILE A 115 -14.95 -4.35 10.90
N THR A 116 -16.24 -4.06 11.01
CA THR A 116 -17.31 -4.93 10.51
C THR A 116 -17.55 -4.70 9.03
N SER A 117 -18.33 -5.57 8.37
CA SER A 117 -18.55 -5.48 6.92
C SER A 117 -19.25 -4.19 6.47
N ASP A 118 -20.11 -3.65 7.33
CA ASP A 118 -20.87 -2.42 7.14
C ASP A 118 -20.02 -1.16 7.34
N GLU A 119 -18.92 -1.24 8.09
CA GLU A 119 -17.97 -0.14 8.31
C GLU A 119 -16.87 -0.08 7.23
N ILE A 120 -16.81 -1.06 6.31
CA ILE A 120 -15.74 -1.13 5.30
C ILE A 120 -15.73 0.11 4.41
N ASP A 121 -16.89 0.56 3.96
CA ASP A 121 -16.99 1.66 3.00
C ASP A 121 -16.69 3.03 3.66
N ASP A 122 -16.84 3.13 4.98
CA ASP A 122 -16.43 4.32 5.76
C ASP A 122 -14.90 4.45 5.82
N VAL A 123 -14.22 3.30 5.80
CA VAL A 123 -12.77 3.22 5.92
C VAL A 123 -12.10 3.17 4.56
N ILE A 124 -12.73 2.56 3.56
CA ILE A 124 -12.19 2.25 2.23
C ILE A 124 -13.05 2.85 1.13
N SER A 125 -12.44 3.68 0.28
CA SER A 125 -13.05 4.09 -0.98
C SER A 125 -12.11 3.92 -2.16
N ALA A 126 -12.66 3.46 -3.28
CA ALA A 126 -12.02 3.42 -4.59
C ALA A 126 -12.50 4.57 -5.49
N GLU A 127 -13.28 5.51 -4.97
CA GLU A 127 -13.79 6.64 -5.74
C GLU A 127 -12.72 7.75 -5.85
N ILE A 128 -12.71 8.43 -7.00
CA ILE A 128 -11.91 9.64 -7.15
C ILE A 128 -12.60 10.77 -6.38
N PRO A 129 -11.94 11.36 -5.36
CA PRO A 129 -12.51 12.45 -4.58
C PRO A 129 -12.91 13.61 -5.48
N ARG A 130 -14.04 14.25 -5.23
CA ARG A 130 -14.41 15.41 -6.04
C ARG A 130 -13.50 16.59 -5.72
N ALA A 131 -13.01 17.25 -6.77
CA ALA A 131 -12.08 18.38 -6.64
C ALA A 131 -12.69 19.59 -5.93
N ASP A 132 -14.02 19.74 -5.93
CA ASP A 132 -14.73 20.83 -5.26
C ASP A 132 -14.95 20.58 -3.76
N VAL A 133 -14.92 19.32 -3.33
CA VAL A 133 -14.98 18.93 -1.91
C VAL A 133 -13.58 18.92 -1.30
N ASP A 134 -12.61 18.36 -2.03
CA ASP A 134 -11.24 18.20 -1.55
C ASP A 134 -10.24 18.25 -2.70
N LYS A 135 -9.81 19.47 -3.01
CA LYS A 135 -8.89 19.74 -4.11
C LYS A 135 -7.53 19.05 -3.91
N ASP A 136 -7.03 19.01 -2.69
CA ASP A 136 -5.71 18.47 -2.38
C ASP A 136 -5.70 16.95 -2.52
N LEU A 137 -6.70 16.28 -1.94
CA LEU A 137 -6.84 14.82 -2.04
C LEU A 137 -7.12 14.39 -3.48
N HIS A 138 -7.95 15.13 -4.21
CA HIS A 138 -8.15 14.90 -5.63
C HIS A 138 -6.84 15.03 -6.43
N ALA A 139 -6.11 16.14 -6.27
CA ALA A 139 -4.85 16.38 -6.98
C ALA A 139 -3.80 15.30 -6.66
N VAL A 140 -3.76 14.87 -5.40
CA VAL A 140 -2.98 13.73 -4.95
C VAL A 140 -3.40 12.51 -5.78
N ILE A 141 -4.65 12.03 -5.63
CA ILE A 141 -5.15 10.79 -6.26
C ILE A 141 -4.91 10.75 -7.77
N ILE A 142 -5.26 11.81 -8.49
CA ILE A 142 -5.05 11.91 -9.94
C ILE A 142 -3.58 11.71 -10.31
N LYS A 143 -2.66 12.30 -9.54
CA LYS A 143 -1.23 12.31 -9.88
C LYS A 143 -0.56 10.94 -9.69
N ASN A 144 -0.96 10.13 -8.71
CA ASN A 144 -0.18 8.92 -8.37
C ASN A 144 -0.97 7.62 -8.37
N MET A 145 -2.31 7.67 -8.39
CA MET A 145 -3.14 6.48 -8.32
C MET A 145 -3.86 6.17 -9.64
N ILE A 146 -3.71 7.02 -10.66
CA ILE A 146 -4.21 6.78 -12.02
C ILE A 146 -3.14 6.07 -12.84
N HIS A 147 -3.53 4.97 -13.49
CA HIS A 147 -2.70 4.36 -14.51
C HIS A 147 -2.59 5.30 -15.70
N GLY A 148 -1.36 5.71 -16.02
CA GLY A 148 -1.09 6.52 -17.21
C GLY A 148 -1.51 5.81 -18.50
N PRO A 149 -1.63 6.55 -19.62
CA PRO A 149 -1.92 5.93 -20.92
C PRO A 149 -0.88 4.84 -21.21
N CYS A 150 -1.33 3.71 -21.74
CA CYS A 150 -0.50 2.59 -22.16
C CYS A 150 -1.08 1.91 -23.41
N GLY A 151 -0.46 0.83 -23.89
CA GLY A 151 -0.95 0.12 -25.06
C GLY A 151 -0.62 0.90 -26.33
N THR A 152 -1.61 1.04 -27.21
CA THR A 152 -1.48 1.84 -28.43
C THR A 152 -1.25 3.32 -28.16
N LEU A 153 -1.79 3.84 -27.06
CA LEU A 153 -1.67 5.25 -26.68
C LEU A 153 -0.27 5.60 -26.17
N ASN A 154 0.43 4.65 -25.57
CA ASN A 154 1.82 4.84 -25.15
C ASN A 154 2.55 3.47 -25.04
N PRO A 155 3.15 3.01 -26.15
CA PRO A 155 3.88 1.74 -26.20
C PRO A 155 5.12 1.70 -25.28
N ASN A 156 5.66 2.87 -24.93
CA ASN A 156 6.85 3.00 -24.09
C ASN A 156 6.55 3.00 -22.58
N SER A 157 5.29 2.80 -22.20
CA SER A 157 4.92 2.77 -20.78
C SER A 157 5.62 1.62 -20.04
N PRO A 158 6.08 1.81 -18.79
CA PRO A 158 6.79 0.77 -18.04
C PRO A 158 6.00 -0.53 -17.81
N CYS A 159 4.69 -0.50 -17.99
CA CYS A 159 3.82 -1.67 -17.88
C CYS A 159 3.75 -2.51 -19.16
N MET A 160 4.25 -2.02 -20.29
CA MET A 160 4.22 -2.70 -21.58
C MET A 160 5.26 -3.81 -21.62
N VAL A 161 4.81 -5.03 -21.92
CA VAL A 161 5.64 -6.22 -22.10
C VAL A 161 5.12 -6.93 -23.34
N ASP A 162 6.00 -7.21 -24.31
CA ASP A 162 5.65 -7.86 -25.57
C ASP A 162 4.46 -7.20 -26.32
N GLY A 163 4.44 -5.87 -26.36
CA GLY A 163 3.40 -5.09 -27.04
C GLY A 163 2.03 -5.08 -26.35
N LYS A 164 1.90 -5.70 -25.17
CA LYS A 164 0.68 -5.70 -24.36
C LYS A 164 0.94 -5.13 -22.98
N CYS A 165 -0.07 -4.48 -22.40
CA CYS A 165 0.02 -4.07 -21.01
C CYS A 165 0.03 -5.32 -20.11
N SER A 166 1.13 -5.55 -19.39
CA SER A 166 1.26 -6.67 -18.43
C SER A 166 0.21 -6.64 -17.31
N LYS A 167 -0.40 -5.47 -17.07
CA LYS A 167 -1.47 -5.26 -16.09
C LYS A 167 -2.88 -5.32 -16.70
N LYS A 168 -2.98 -5.64 -18.00
CA LYS A 168 -4.22 -5.82 -18.79
C LYS A 168 -5.11 -4.57 -18.85
N TYR A 169 -4.50 -3.40 -18.98
CA TYR A 169 -5.24 -2.15 -19.17
C TYR A 169 -5.48 -1.82 -20.66
N PRO A 170 -6.59 -1.11 -20.98
CA PRO A 170 -7.72 -0.82 -20.08
C PRO A 170 -8.55 -2.08 -19.81
N ARG A 171 -9.14 -2.19 -18.62
CA ARG A 171 -10.01 -3.32 -18.24
C ARG A 171 -11.44 -3.03 -18.69
N ALA A 172 -12.15 -4.07 -19.12
CA ALA A 172 -13.57 -3.97 -19.42
C ALA A 172 -14.35 -3.61 -18.13
N PHE A 173 -15.27 -2.66 -18.25
CA PHE A 173 -16.17 -2.27 -17.19
C PHE A 173 -17.16 -3.41 -16.90
N THR A 174 -17.55 -3.58 -15.64
CA THR A 174 -18.58 -4.53 -15.20
C THR A 174 -19.56 -3.80 -14.30
N ALA A 175 -20.78 -4.31 -14.12
CA ALA A 175 -21.81 -3.67 -13.28
C ALA A 175 -21.66 -3.97 -11.78
N ASN A 176 -21.08 -5.12 -11.43
CA ASN A 176 -20.82 -5.53 -10.05
C ASN A 176 -19.35 -5.91 -9.85
N THR A 177 -18.88 -5.82 -8.60
CA THR A 177 -17.55 -6.31 -8.25
C THR A 177 -17.54 -7.84 -8.22
N ILE A 178 -16.90 -8.48 -9.21
CA ILE A 178 -16.83 -9.93 -9.36
C ILE A 178 -15.40 -10.39 -9.15
N THR A 179 -15.20 -11.41 -8.32
CA THR A 179 -13.93 -12.10 -8.09
C THR A 179 -13.52 -12.89 -9.34
N GLY A 180 -12.38 -12.59 -9.97
CA GLY A 180 -11.95 -13.24 -11.22
C GLY A 180 -11.04 -14.45 -11.03
N ASP A 181 -11.15 -15.46 -11.91
CA ASP A 181 -10.38 -16.72 -11.85
C ASP A 181 -8.88 -16.55 -12.11
N ASP A 182 -8.49 -15.52 -12.88
CA ASP A 182 -7.09 -15.21 -13.12
C ASP A 182 -6.46 -14.54 -11.90
N GLY A 183 -7.21 -14.37 -10.82
CA GLY A 183 -6.85 -13.54 -9.72
C GLY A 183 -7.52 -12.17 -9.85
N TYR A 184 -7.86 -11.58 -11.00
CA TYR A 184 -8.25 -10.16 -11.05
C TYR A 184 -9.75 -9.84 -10.86
N PRO A 185 -10.22 -9.21 -9.75
CA PRO A 185 -11.59 -8.71 -9.71
C PRO A 185 -11.91 -7.66 -10.78
N ARG A 186 -13.13 -7.77 -11.29
CA ARG A 186 -13.78 -6.83 -12.20
C ARG A 186 -14.70 -5.95 -11.36
N ILE A 187 -14.68 -4.62 -11.53
CA ILE A 187 -15.38 -3.65 -10.64
C ILE A 187 -16.64 -3.12 -11.32
N GLY A 188 -17.68 -2.88 -10.50
CA GLY A 188 -19.05 -2.45 -10.86
C GLY A 188 -19.24 -1.00 -11.34
N ASP A 189 -20.33 -0.71 -12.09
CA ASP A 189 -20.55 0.53 -12.87
C ASP A 189 -21.38 1.60 -12.11
N ASP A 190 -22.07 1.23 -11.01
CA ASP A 190 -22.67 2.23 -10.09
C ASP A 190 -21.59 3.05 -9.34
N GLN A 191 -20.31 2.78 -9.60
CA GLN A 191 -19.12 3.41 -9.02
C GLN A 191 -18.16 3.92 -10.10
N LEU A 192 -18.66 4.70 -11.06
CA LEU A 192 -17.83 5.35 -12.07
C LEU A 192 -16.74 6.23 -11.41
N LYS A 193 -15.55 5.64 -11.20
CA LYS A 193 -14.22 6.10 -11.63
C LYS A 193 -13.09 5.32 -10.95
N MET A 194 -12.80 4.12 -11.44
CA MET A 194 -11.46 3.52 -11.37
C MET A 194 -11.32 2.51 -12.51
N VAL A 195 -10.69 2.92 -13.62
CA VAL A 195 -10.10 1.94 -14.53
C VAL A 195 -8.85 1.41 -13.83
N GLY A 196 -9.08 0.30 -13.13
CA GLY A 196 -8.27 -0.90 -13.14
C GLY A 196 -7.32 -1.10 -11.96
N ILE A 197 -7.55 -2.22 -11.32
CA ILE A 197 -6.68 -3.22 -10.73
C ILE A 197 -7.53 -3.79 -9.63
N ARG A 198 -7.73 -5.08 -9.73
CA ARG A 198 -7.80 -5.90 -8.55
C ARG A 198 -7.27 -7.23 -9.04
N GLN A 199 -6.13 -7.75 -8.56
CA GLN A 199 -5.75 -9.19 -8.51
C GLN A 199 -5.78 -9.61 -7.04
N LEU A 200 -6.70 -10.53 -6.73
CA LEU A 200 -6.87 -11.36 -5.55
C LEU A 200 -5.56 -11.64 -4.87
N TYR A 201 -5.64 -11.45 -3.56
CA TYR A 201 -4.56 -11.48 -2.60
C TYR A 201 -3.52 -10.39 -2.84
N THR A 202 -3.97 -9.14 -2.74
CA THR A 202 -3.25 -7.98 -2.18
C THR A 202 -4.16 -6.76 -2.39
N CYS A 203 -4.91 -6.39 -1.37
CA CYS A 203 -5.97 -5.37 -1.43
C CYS A 203 -5.43 -3.93 -1.67
N LYS A 204 -5.03 -3.51 -2.89
CA LYS A 204 -4.63 -2.11 -3.16
C LYS A 204 -5.85 -1.20 -3.22
N MET A 205 -6.07 -0.44 -2.16
CA MET A 205 -6.55 0.95 -2.10
C MET A 205 -7.39 1.15 -0.85
N VAL A 206 -6.89 2.02 0.04
CA VAL A 206 -7.67 2.73 1.05
C VAL A 206 -7.04 4.11 1.21
N LEU A 207 -7.88 5.12 1.33
CA LEU A 207 -7.55 6.54 1.34
C LEU A 207 -7.73 7.07 2.77
N LEU A 208 -6.65 7.48 3.42
CA LEU A 208 -6.74 8.33 4.61
C LEU A 208 -6.07 9.67 4.32
N LYS A 209 -6.82 10.75 4.54
CA LYS A 209 -6.44 12.13 4.33
C LYS A 209 -5.58 12.63 5.50
N LEU A 210 -4.40 13.17 5.22
CA LEU A 210 -3.70 14.16 6.07
C LEU A 210 -2.90 15.09 5.17
N THR A 211 -3.32 16.36 5.15
CA THR A 211 -2.87 17.43 4.25
C THR A 211 -1.46 17.96 4.53
N THR A 212 -0.63 17.25 5.31
CA THR A 212 0.72 17.70 5.70
C THR A 212 1.82 16.66 5.54
N VAL A 213 1.51 15.41 5.16
CA VAL A 213 2.49 14.31 5.06
C VAL A 213 2.28 13.55 3.75
N GLY A 214 3.05 13.91 2.72
CA GLY A 214 2.91 13.34 1.38
C GLY A 214 2.90 11.80 1.32
N TRP A 215 1.96 11.28 0.54
CA TRP A 215 1.71 9.91 0.04
C TRP A 215 1.66 8.73 1.02
N PHE A 216 0.49 8.06 1.04
CA PHE A 216 0.18 6.80 1.72
C PHE A 216 -0.28 5.74 0.71
N HIS A 217 0.00 4.47 0.98
CA HIS A 217 -0.59 3.34 0.27
C HIS A 217 -1.11 2.39 1.36
N ILE A 218 -2.42 2.18 1.39
CA ILE A 218 -3.08 1.35 2.41
C ILE A 218 -3.69 0.15 1.70
N HIS A 219 -3.41 -1.02 2.27
CA HIS A 219 -4.05 -2.26 1.91
C HIS A 219 -4.90 -2.68 3.14
N LEU A 220 -6.13 -3.12 2.94
CA LEU A 220 -6.97 -3.69 4.01
C LEU A 220 -7.48 -5.04 3.54
N CYS A 221 -7.01 -6.12 4.16
CA CYS A 221 -7.39 -7.48 3.76
C CYS A 221 -8.52 -8.00 4.65
N TYR A 222 -9.75 -7.54 4.39
CA TYR A 222 -10.95 -8.17 4.94
C TYR A 222 -11.17 -9.54 4.27
N GLN A 223 -11.33 -10.59 5.06
CA GLN A 223 -11.69 -11.92 4.57
C GLN A 223 -13.08 -12.27 5.12
N LYS A 224 -14.07 -12.28 4.22
CA LYS A 224 -15.43 -12.72 4.51
C LYS A 224 -15.36 -14.19 4.97
N ARG A 225 -15.96 -14.49 6.12
CA ARG A 225 -16.12 -15.85 6.63
C ARG A 225 -16.93 -16.64 5.60
N THR A 226 -16.41 -17.74 5.07
CA THR A 226 -17.27 -18.77 4.48
C THR A 226 -17.88 -19.52 5.66
N GLU A 227 -19.18 -19.36 5.86
CA GLU A 227 -19.95 -20.26 6.71
C GLU A 227 -19.92 -21.63 6.02
N HIS A 228 -19.20 -22.57 6.62
CA HIS A 228 -19.41 -23.98 6.33
C HIS A 228 -20.63 -24.42 7.14
N THR A 229 -21.77 -24.55 6.46
CA THR A 229 -22.81 -25.51 6.84
C THR A 229 -22.30 -26.92 6.68
#